data_AF-A0A1J5BBI9-F1
#
_entry.id   AF-A0A1J5BBI9-F1
#
_cell.length_a   1.000
_cell.length_b   1.000
_cell.length_c   1.000
_cell.angle_alpha   90.00
_cell.angle_beta   90.00
_cell.angle_gamma   90.00
#
_symmetry.space_group_name_H-M   'P 1'
#
loop_
_entity.id
_entity.type
_entity.pdbx_description
1 polymer ?
#
loop_
_entity_poly.entity_id
_entity_poly.type
_entity_poly.pdbx_seq_one_letter_code
_entity_poly.pdbx_strand_id
1 'polypeptide(L)' 'MDQTTELDRFSCPYGGQEVTLSEVRYASGGMPLLRVRVRERHRFTIFDIDAATARRWGEGLLAWARTREGGTP' A
#
# COMPACT_ATOMS: atom_id res chain seq x y z
N MET A 1 -1.33 -1.83 -23.71
CA MET A 1 -1.30 -2.76 -22.56
C MET A 1 -1.24 -1.93 -21.30
N ASP A 2 -1.95 -2.35 -20.26
CA ASP A 2 -1.82 -1.72 -18.96
C ASP A 2 -0.43 -2.00 -18.40
N GLN A 3 0.21 -0.97 -17.83
CA GLN A 3 1.55 -1.08 -17.26
C GLN A 3 1.43 -1.08 -15.74
N THR A 4 2.14 -2.00 -15.08
CA THR A 4 2.28 -1.99 -13.62
C THR A 4 3.75 -1.78 -13.28
N THR A 5 4.03 -0.77 -12.46
CA THR A 5 5.37 -0.47 -11.95
C THR A 5 5.39 -0.71 -10.44
N GLU A 6 6.27 -1.60 -9.96
CA GLU A 6 6.46 -1.80 -8.52
C GLU A 6 7.13 -0.56 -7.90
N LEU A 7 6.56 -0.06 -6.81
CA LEU A 7 7.05 1.12 -6.08
C LEU A 7 7.79 0.71 -4.82
N ASP A 8 7.27 -0.28 -4.10
CA ASP A 8 7.86 -0.76 -2.85
C ASP A 8 7.37 -2.17 -2.52
N ARG A 9 8.14 -2.88 -1.71
CA ARG A 9 7.85 -4.23 -1.22
C ARG A 9 8.45 -4.42 0.17
N PHE A 10 7.61 -4.76 1.13
CA PHE A 10 8.01 -4.96 2.52
C PHE A 10 7.18 -6.07 3.18
N SER A 11 7.68 -6.59 4.30
CA SER A 11 6.97 -7.59 5.10
C SER A 11 6.46 -6.97 6.40
N CYS A 12 5.25 -7.36 6.80
CA CYS A 12 4.74 -7.06 8.13
C CYS A 12 5.29 -8.12 9.11
N PRO A 13 5.96 -7.71 10.20
CA PRO A 13 6.62 -8.64 11.13
C PRO A 13 5.63 -9.54 11.85
N TYR A 14 4.41 -9.06 12.07
CA TYR A 14 3.30 -9.86 12.61
C TYR A 14 2.45 -10.41 11.47
N GLY A 15 2.24 -11.72 11.47
CA GLY A 15 1.39 -12.41 10.48
C GLY A 15 2.10 -12.87 9.20
N GLY A 16 3.37 -12.50 8.99
CA GLY A 16 4.15 -12.95 7.83
C GLY A 16 3.56 -12.49 6.50
N GLN A 17 2.92 -11.32 6.52
CA GLN A 17 2.29 -10.74 5.33
C GLN A 17 3.35 -10.04 4.48
N GLU A 18 3.34 -10.27 3.18
CA GLU A 18 4.11 -9.49 2.22
C GLU A 18 3.21 -8.45 1.58
N VAL A 19 3.62 -7.19 1.65
CA VAL A 19 2.93 -6.07 1.03
C VAL A 19 3.74 -5.62 -0.19
N THR A 20 3.07 -5.40 -1.30
CA THR A 20 3.64 -4.81 -2.52
C THR A 20 2.79 -3.63 -2.93
N LEU A 21 3.43 -2.50 -3.17
CA LEU A 21 2.84 -1.30 -3.71
C LEU A 21 3.22 -1.19 -5.18
N SER A 22 2.25 -0.93 -6.05
CA SER A 22 2.50 -0.76 -7.48
C SER A 22 1.64 0.33 -8.08
N GLU A 23 2.20 1.14 -8.96
CA GLU A 23 1.41 2.04 -9.80
C GLU A 23 0.85 1.26 -10.99
N VAL A 24 -0.45 1.37 -11.22
CA VAL A 24 -1.14 0.79 -12.39
C VAL A 24 -1.53 1.92 -13.33
N ARG A 25 -1.05 1.85 -14.57
CA ARG A 25 -1.40 2.78 -15.66
C ARG A 25 -2.22 2.05 -16.70
N TYR A 26 -3.41 2.55 -16.98
CA TYR A 26 -4.32 1.96 -17.96
C TYR A 26 -4.04 2.50 -19.36
N ALA A 27 -3.97 1.61 -20.35
CA ALA A 27 -3.67 1.98 -21.74
C ALA A 27 -4.73 2.89 -22.36
N SER A 28 -5.96 2.86 -21.84
CA SER A 28 -7.08 3.71 -22.26
C SER A 28 -6.95 5.18 -21.80
N GLY A 29 -5.87 5.54 -21.08
CA GLY A 29 -5.67 6.88 -20.53
C GLY A 29 -6.45 7.12 -19.23
N GLY A 30 -6.90 6.06 -18.56
CA GLY A 30 -7.54 6.14 -17.25
C GLY A 30 -6.60 6.69 -16.17
N MET A 31 -7.20 7.14 -15.06
CA MET A 31 -6.45 7.64 -13.90
C MET A 31 -5.49 6.56 -13.39
N PRO A 32 -4.21 6.88 -13.13
CA PRO A 32 -3.30 5.94 -12.49
C PRO A 32 -3.81 5.62 -11.08
N LEU A 33 -3.75 4.35 -10.71
CA LEU A 33 -4.14 3.88 -9.39
C LEU A 33 -2.94 3.28 -8.65
N LEU A 34 -2.95 3.39 -7.34
CA LEU A 34 -2.05 2.64 -6.48
C LEU A 34 -2.68 1.28 -6.18
N ARG A 35 -2.07 0.22 -6.68
CA ARG A 35 -2.39 -1.16 -6.33
C ARG A 35 -1.61 -1.55 -5.08
N VAL A 36 -2.34 -1.98 -4.06
CA VAL A 36 -1.77 -2.60 -2.87
C VAL A 36 -2.11 -4.08 -2.92
N ARG A 37 -1.07 -4.92 -2.85
CA ARG A 37 -1.21 -6.37 -2.76
C ARG A 37 -0.68 -6.83 -1.41
N VAL A 38 -1.53 -7.48 -0.62
CA VAL A 38 -1.15 -8.13 0.63
C VAL A 38 -1.27 -9.63 0.43
N ARG A 39 -0.15 -10.34 0.56
CA ARG A 39 -0.09 -11.80 0.48
C ARG A 39 0.13 -12.38 1.88
N GLU A 40 -0.71 -13.33 2.26
CA GLU A 40 -0.62 -14.04 3.53
C GLU A 40 -0.79 -15.54 3.28
N ARG A 41 0.34 -16.27 3.21
CA ARG A 41 0.38 -17.68 2.78
C ARG A 41 -0.30 -17.87 1.41
N HIS A 42 -1.50 -18.45 1.41
CA HIS A 42 -2.32 -18.72 0.22
C HIS A 42 -3.40 -17.65 -0.03
N ARG A 43 -3.62 -16.72 0.91
CA ARG A 43 -4.60 -15.63 0.78
C ARG A 43 -3.94 -14.42 0.16
N PHE A 44 -4.66 -13.82 -0.79
CA PHE A 44 -4.26 -12.56 -1.42
C PHE A 44 -5.39 -11.56 -1.25
N THR A 45 -5.05 -10.36 -0.80
CA THR A 45 -5.94 -9.21 -0.83
C THR A 45 -5.33 -8.18 -1.76
N ILE A 46 -6.09 -7.75 -2.75
CA ILE A 46 -5.67 -6.72 -3.71
C ILE A 46 -6.75 -5.65 -3.71
N PHE A 47 -6.33 -4.40 -3.60
CA PHE A 47 -7.20 -3.26 -3.81
C PHE A 47 -6.43 -2.16 -4.53
N ASP A 48 -7.15 -1.44 -5.38
CA ASP A 48 -6.64 -0.29 -6.11
C ASP A 48 -7.27 0.97 -5.51
N ILE A 49 -6.46 1.96 -5.21
CA ILE A 49 -6.89 3.22 -4.62
C ILE A 49 -6.35 4.40 -5.41
N ASP A 50 -7.15 5.46 -5.52
CA ASP A 50 -6.71 6.72 -6.11
C ASP A 50 -5.72 7.47 -5.20
N ALA A 51 -5.12 8.54 -5.73
CA ALA A 51 -4.13 9.34 -5.02
C ALA A 51 -4.67 10.02 -3.74
N ALA A 52 -5.93 10.46 -3.73
CA ALA A 52 -6.53 11.09 -2.55
C ALA A 52 -6.80 10.07 -1.43
N THR A 53 -7.27 8.88 -1.80
CA THR A 53 -7.45 7.76 -0.86
C THR A 53 -6.09 7.28 -0.31
N ALA A 54 -5.06 7.18 -1.17
CA ALA A 54 -3.69 6.84 -0.75
C ALA A 54 -3.11 7.86 0.24
N ARG A 55 -3.30 9.17 -0.01
CA ARG A 55 -2.88 10.22 0.93
C ARG A 55 -3.52 10.04 2.30
N ARG A 56 -4.85 9.83 2.33
CA ARG A 56 -5.59 9.63 3.58
C ARG A 56 -5.09 8.44 4.38
N TRP A 57 -4.73 7.34 3.71
CA TRP A 57 -4.13 6.17 4.36
C TRP A 57 -2.76 6.50 4.95
N GLY A 58 -1.86 7.09 4.15
CA GLY A 58 -0.52 7.46 4.61
C GLY A 58 -0.56 8.39 5.83
N GLU A 59 -1.43 9.40 5.82
CA GLU A 59 -1.62 10.31 6.94
C GLU A 59 -2.07 9.60 8.22
N GLY A 60 -3.03 8.67 8.11
CA GLY A 60 -3.50 7.87 9.24
C GLY A 60 -2.43 6.94 9.81
N LEU A 61 -1.67 6.27 8.93
CA LEU A 61 -0.56 5.38 9.33
C LEU A 61 0.54 6.15 10.06
N LEU A 62 0.96 7.29 9.50
CA LEU A 62 1.98 8.15 10.10
C LEU A 62 1.50 8.78 11.42
N ALA A 63 0.23 9.21 11.49
CA ALA A 63 -0.35 9.72 12.73
C ALA A 63 -0.31 8.67 13.85
N TRP A 64 -0.66 7.43 13.53
CA TRP A 64 -0.57 6.33 14.50
C TRP A 64 0.88 6.04 14.91
N ALA A 65 1.83 5.98 13.97
CA ALA A 65 3.24 5.72 14.27
C ALA A 65 3.83 6.74 15.25
N ARG A 66 3.57 8.04 15.03
CA ARG A 66 4.01 9.12 15.93
C ARG A 66 3.53 8.94 17.38
N THR A 67 2.36 8.35 17.60
CA THR A 67 1.85 8.07 18.95
C THR A 67 2.55 6.90 19.66
N ARG A 68 3.42 6.14 18.97
CA ARG A 68 4.24 5.05 19.52
C ARG A 68 5.68 5.51 19.81
N GLU A 69 6.19 6.46 19.04
CA GLU A 69 7.51 7.05 19.24
C GLU A 69 7.59 7.89 20.55
N GLY A 70 6.44 8.21 21.16
CA GLY A 70 6.33 8.97 22.42
C GLY A 70 6.33 8.15 23.73
N GLY A 71 6.69 6.87 23.73
CA GLY A 71 6.82 6.04 24.95
C GLY A 71 8.22 6.13 25.60
N THR A 72 8.67 7.31 26.05
CA THR A 72 8.90 7.78 27.44
C THR A 72 10.02 7.07 28.24
N PRO A 73 10.74 7.83 29.10
CA PRO A 73 10.25 8.08 30.45
C PRO A 73 10.09 9.57 30.82
#